data_AF-T0LUB0-F1
#
_entry.id   AF-T0LUB0-F1
#
_cell.length_a   1.000
_cell.length_b   1.000
_cell.length_c   1.000
_cell.angle_alpha   90.00
_cell.angle_beta   90.00
_cell.angle_gamma   90.00
#
_symmetry.space_group_name_H-M   'P 1'
#
loop_
_entity.id
_entity.type
_entity.pdbx_description
1 polymer ?
#
loop_
_entity_poly.entity_id
_entity_poly.type
_entity_poly.pdbx_seq_one_letter_code
_entity_poly.pdbx_strand_id
1 'polypeptide(L)'
;MIKNVTVFTYDAADFLKVVAKKGTESDITLYHRKDGENVYTFLSPSRFPEKVSSLTDAMYPADIAVVNADMINRDFGEVVVAMDLMGISRGYFLVSSPA
;
A
#
# COMPACT_ATOMS: atom_id res chain seq x y z
N MET A 1 -11.20 21.74 5.59
CA MET A 1 -11.02 21.37 4.17
C MET A 1 -10.72 19.87 4.16
N ILE A 2 -11.56 19.06 3.53
CA ILE A 2 -11.36 17.60 3.52
C ILE A 2 -10.06 17.29 2.78
N LYS A 3 -9.19 16.51 3.43
CA LYS A 3 -7.94 16.05 2.83
C LYS A 3 -8.07 14.56 2.53
N ASN A 4 -8.02 14.22 1.25
CA ASN A 4 -7.97 12.84 0.79
C ASN A 4 -6.50 12.45 0.62
N VAL A 5 -6.13 11.28 1.13
CA VAL A 5 -4.79 10.70 0.96
C VAL A 5 -4.95 9.28 0.47
N THR A 6 -4.39 8.98 -0.69
CA THR A 6 -4.31 7.63 -1.25
C THR A 6 -2.98 7.01 -0.88
N VAL A 7 -3.01 5.81 -0.31
CA VAL A 7 -1.84 5.13 0.24
C VAL A 7 -1.66 3.81 -0.50
N PHE A 8 -0.57 3.67 -1.24
CA PHE A 8 -0.15 2.35 -1.73
C PHE A 8 0.30 1.50 -0.55
N THR A 9 -0.07 0.23 -0.54
CA THR A 9 0.33 -0.71 0.51
C THR A 9 0.83 -2.02 -0.09
N TYR A 10 1.90 -2.57 0.49
CA TYR A 10 2.41 -3.89 0.12
C TYR A 10 2.68 -4.73 1.36
N ASP A 11 2.14 -5.96 1.36
CA ASP A 11 2.24 -6.94 2.44
C ASP A 11 1.94 -6.40 3.86
N ALA A 12 1.00 -5.46 3.93
CA ALA A 12 0.65 -4.72 5.16
C ALA A 12 -0.71 -5.13 5.75
N ALA A 13 -1.12 -6.39 5.56
CA ALA A 13 -2.46 -6.85 5.93
C ALA A 13 -2.76 -6.68 7.43
N ASP A 14 -1.79 -6.97 8.30
CA ASP A 14 -1.97 -6.87 9.75
C ASP A 14 -2.08 -5.42 10.22
N PHE A 15 -1.29 -4.52 9.63
CA PHE A 15 -1.45 -3.08 9.83
C PHE A 15 -2.84 -2.61 9.39
N LEU A 16 -3.28 -3.00 8.18
CA LEU A 16 -4.54 -2.58 7.58
C LEU A 16 -5.76 -3.02 8.39
N LYS A 17 -5.74 -4.22 8.97
CA LYS A 17 -6.81 -4.72 9.87
C LYS A 17 -7.04 -3.82 11.08
N VAL A 18 -6.00 -3.14 11.55
CA VAL A 18 -6.06 -2.28 12.75
C VAL A 18 -6.46 -0.86 12.37
N VAL A 19 -6.00 -0.34 11.23
CA VAL A 19 -6.13 1.09 10.92
C VAL A 19 -7.26 1.45 9.96
N ALA A 20 -7.81 0.48 9.22
CA ALA A 20 -8.78 0.74 8.16
C ALA A 20 -9.84 -0.37 8.05
N LYS A 21 -10.96 -0.04 7.38
CA LYS A 21 -12.02 -0.99 7.05
C LYS A 21 -11.82 -1.51 5.62
N LYS A 22 -11.79 -2.84 5.45
CA LYS A 22 -11.76 -3.48 4.12
C LYS A 22 -13.01 -3.09 3.32
N GLY A 23 -12.80 -2.67 2.08
CA GLY A 23 -13.84 -2.28 1.12
C GLY A 23 -13.84 -3.25 -0.07
N THR A 24 -13.82 -2.68 -1.27
CA THR A 24 -13.85 -3.43 -2.54
C THR A 24 -12.63 -4.33 -2.68
N GLU A 25 -12.86 -5.56 -3.14
CA GLU A 25 -11.83 -6.55 -3.43
C GLU A 25 -11.92 -6.98 -4.90
N SER A 26 -10.87 -6.71 -5.65
CA SER A 26 -10.73 -7.09 -7.06
C SER A 26 -9.27 -7.47 -7.35
N ASP A 27 -8.69 -6.98 -8.45
CA ASP A 27 -7.24 -7.05 -8.67
C ASP A 27 -6.47 -6.16 -7.70
N ILE A 28 -7.13 -5.15 -7.12
CA ILE A 28 -6.63 -4.31 -6.03
C ILE A 28 -7.67 -4.37 -4.92
N THR A 29 -7.23 -4.55 -3.68
CA THR A 29 -8.12 -4.38 -2.52
C THR A 29 -8.04 -2.95 -1.99
N LEU A 30 -9.21 -2.35 -1.82
CA LEU A 30 -9.37 -1.02 -1.23
C LEU A 30 -9.68 -1.14 0.25
N TYR A 31 -9.05 -0.30 1.06
CA TYR A 31 -9.40 -0.11 2.47
C TYR A 31 -9.66 1.37 2.72
N HIS A 32 -10.58 1.68 3.63
CA HIS A 32 -10.99 3.06 3.91
C HIS A 32 -10.87 3.38 5.39
N ARG A 33 -10.36 4.57 5.71
CA ARG A 33 -10.35 5.14 7.05
C ARG A 33 -10.78 6.60 6.96
N LYS A 34 -11.73 6.99 7.81
CA LYS A 34 -12.05 8.40 8.04
C LYS A 34 -11.54 8.79 9.42
N ASP A 35 -10.80 9.89 9.49
CA ASP A 35 -10.23 10.43 10.72
C ASP A 35 -10.45 11.94 10.78
N GLY A 36 -11.53 12.36 11.45
CA GLY A 36 -12.01 13.74 11.42
C GLY A 36 -12.36 14.20 9.99
N GLU A 37 -11.65 15.21 9.50
CA GLU A 37 -11.76 15.73 8.12
C GLU A 37 -10.83 15.03 7.12
N ASN A 38 -10.00 14.08 7.56
CA ASN A 38 -9.11 13.33 6.69
C ASN A 38 -9.77 12.03 6.23
N VAL A 39 -9.61 11.69 4.96
CA VAL A 39 -10.04 10.41 4.38
C VAL A 39 -8.82 9.74 3.78
N TYR A 40 -8.58 8.49 4.20
CA TYR A 40 -7.51 7.65 3.69
C TYR A 40 -8.10 6.50 2.89
N THR A 41 -7.57 6.29 1.69
CA THR A 41 -7.86 5.12 0.86
C THR A 41 -6.57 4.35 0.67
N PHE A 42 -6.52 3.13 1.18
CA PHE A 42 -5.36 2.25 1.02
C PHE A 42 -5.61 1.29 -0.14
N LEU A 43 -4.60 1.11 -0.97
CA LEU A 43 -4.63 0.25 -2.16
C LEU A 43 -3.61 -0.86 -1.98
N SER A 44 -4.07 -2.11 -1.93
CA SER A 44 -3.18 -3.29 -1.86
C SER A 44 -3.26 -4.08 -3.17
N PRO A 45 -2.13 -4.41 -3.82
CA PRO A 45 -2.11 -5.14 -5.09
C PRO A 45 -2.35 -6.63 -4.86
N SER A 46 -3.61 -7.05 -4.85
CA SER A 46 -4.04 -8.40 -4.42
C SER A 46 -3.72 -9.53 -5.40
N ARG A 47 -3.25 -9.20 -6.60
CA ARG A 47 -2.90 -10.17 -7.64
C ARG A 47 -1.42 -10.09 -8.04
N PHE A 48 -0.63 -9.27 -7.35
CA PHE A 48 0.82 -9.30 -7.50
C PHE A 48 1.37 -10.41 -6.59
N PRO A 49 2.33 -11.25 -7.07
CA PRO A 49 3.15 -11.09 -8.27
C PRO A 49 2.56 -11.67 -9.57
N GLU A 50 1.44 -12.39 -9.54
CA GLU A 50 0.90 -13.07 -10.73
C GLU A 50 0.46 -12.11 -11.85
N LYS A 51 0.08 -10.89 -11.49
CA LYS A 51 -0.39 -9.83 -12.38
C LYS A 51 0.28 -8.50 -12.01
N VAL A 52 1.33 -8.16 -12.73
CA VAL A 52 2.08 -6.90 -12.55
C VAL A 52 1.18 -5.65 -12.62
N SER A 53 0.11 -5.65 -13.43
CA SER A 53 -0.78 -4.48 -13.49
C SER A 53 -1.47 -4.18 -12.15
N SER A 54 -1.69 -5.20 -11.29
CA SER A 54 -2.22 -5.00 -9.94
C SER A 54 -1.32 -4.07 -9.11
N LEU A 55 0.00 -4.20 -9.29
CA LEU A 55 1.00 -3.34 -8.64
C LEU A 55 0.94 -1.91 -9.18
N THR A 56 1.02 -1.74 -10.51
CA THR A 56 1.07 -0.41 -11.13
C THR A 56 -0.24 0.35 -10.95
N ASP A 57 -1.39 -0.32 -11.05
CA ASP A 57 -2.70 0.28 -10.90
C ASP A 57 -2.94 0.72 -9.44
N ALA A 58 -2.36 0.02 -8.45
CA ALA A 58 -2.40 0.41 -7.04
C ALA A 58 -1.44 1.56 -6.72
N MET A 59 -0.29 1.65 -7.41
CA MET A 59 0.70 2.70 -7.24
C MET A 59 0.32 4.02 -7.91
N TYR A 60 -0.29 3.96 -9.10
CA TYR A 60 -0.54 5.13 -9.95
C TYR A 60 -1.29 6.29 -9.23
N PRO A 61 -2.36 6.05 -8.45
CA PRO A 61 -3.05 7.14 -7.75
C PRO A 61 -2.48 7.43 -6.35
N ALA A 62 -1.38 6.79 -5.93
CA ALA A 62 -0.89 6.87 -4.56
C ALA A 62 -0.10 8.15 -4.28
N ASP A 63 -0.42 8.81 -3.17
CA ASP A 63 0.33 9.97 -2.66
C ASP A 63 1.57 9.55 -1.85
N ILE A 64 1.46 8.42 -1.15
CA ILE A 64 2.51 7.83 -0.31
C ILE A 64 2.44 6.29 -0.36
N ALA A 65 3.49 5.63 0.12
CA ALA A 65 3.54 4.17 0.28
C ALA A 65 3.66 3.73 1.75
N VAL A 66 3.10 2.57 2.08
CA VAL A 66 3.37 1.82 3.33
C VAL A 66 3.68 0.39 2.96
N VAL A 67 4.93 -0.03 3.14
CA VAL A 67 5.44 -1.31 2.65
C VAL A 67 5.96 -2.11 3.83
N ASN A 68 5.56 -3.38 3.96
CA ASN A 68 6.17 -4.28 4.93
C ASN A 68 7.56 -4.71 4.44
N ALA A 69 8.57 -4.53 5.30
CA ALA A 69 9.97 -4.83 5.03
C ALA A 69 10.54 -5.93 5.95
N ASP A 70 9.68 -6.71 6.61
CA ASP A 70 10.10 -7.86 7.42
C ASP A 70 10.76 -8.97 6.58
N MET A 71 10.42 -9.05 5.29
CA MET A 71 11.03 -9.98 4.35
C MET A 71 11.55 -9.25 3.11
N ILE A 72 12.88 -9.21 2.96
CA ILE A 72 13.54 -8.70 1.76
C ILE A 72 13.71 -9.85 0.76
N ASN A 73 12.68 -10.09 -0.05
CA ASN A 73 12.65 -11.13 -1.07
C ASN A 73 12.64 -10.52 -2.50
N ARG A 74 12.49 -11.37 -3.53
CA ARG A 74 12.42 -10.92 -4.93
C ARG A 74 11.30 -9.90 -5.14
N ASP A 75 10.10 -10.24 -4.69
CA ASP A 75 8.88 -9.46 -4.92
C ASP A 75 8.95 -8.10 -4.20
N PHE A 76 9.51 -8.05 -2.99
CA PHE A 76 9.82 -6.80 -2.30
C PHE A 76 10.79 -5.93 -3.13
N GLY A 77 11.83 -6.52 -3.71
CA GLY A 77 12.75 -5.82 -4.60
C GLY A 77 12.04 -5.21 -5.82
N GLU A 78 11.12 -5.97 -6.44
CA GLU A 78 10.30 -5.46 -7.55
C GLU A 78 9.40 -4.30 -7.12
N VAL A 79 8.78 -4.38 -5.93
CA VAL A 79 7.96 -3.30 -5.36
C VAL A 79 8.80 -2.04 -5.14
N VAL A 80 10.01 -2.17 -4.58
CA VAL A 80 10.91 -1.02 -4.35
C VAL A 80 11.32 -0.36 -5.66
N VAL A 81 11.70 -1.15 -6.67
CA VAL A 81 12.05 -0.63 -8.00
C VAL A 81 10.84 0.03 -8.67
N ALA A 82 9.65 -0.58 -8.58
CA ALA A 82 8.44 -0.01 -9.13
C ALA A 82 8.06 1.33 -8.47
N MET A 83 8.23 1.47 -7.14
CA MET A 83 8.01 2.74 -6.45
C MET A 83 8.96 3.84 -6.94
N ASP A 84 10.24 3.51 -7.15
CA ASP A 84 11.23 4.45 -7.69
C ASP A 84 10.85 4.90 -9.12
N LEU A 85 10.51 3.95 -10.00
CA LEU A 85 10.06 4.22 -11.36
C LEU A 85 8.76 5.04 -11.43
N MET A 86 7.87 4.87 -10.44
CA MET A 86 6.62 5.62 -10.32
C MET A 86 6.78 6.97 -9.59
N GLY A 87 7.98 7.29 -9.10
CA GLY A 87 8.26 8.54 -8.39
C GLY A 87 7.67 8.62 -6.97
N ILE A 88 7.29 7.50 -6.37
CA ILE A 88 6.76 7.44 -5.00
C ILE A 88 7.93 7.50 -4.02
N SER A 89 8.27 8.70 -3.58
CA SER A 89 9.43 8.98 -2.70
C SER A 89 9.06 9.19 -1.23
N ARG A 90 7.76 9.13 -0.90
CA ARG A 90 7.24 9.39 0.46
C ARG A 90 6.52 8.17 0.97
N GLY A 91 6.84 7.73 2.19
CA GLY A 91 6.22 6.55 2.76
C GLY A 91 6.88 6.07 4.04
N TYR A 92 6.47 4.88 4.47
CA TYR A 92 7.00 4.20 5.64
C TYR A 92 7.24 2.73 5.33
N PHE A 93 8.36 2.20 5.84
CA PHE A 93 8.55 0.76 5.93
C PHE A 93 8.06 0.27 7.29
N LEU A 94 7.23 -0.77 7.30
CA LEU A 94 6.86 -1.48 8.52
C LEU A 94 7.94 -2.52 8.79
N VAL A 95 8.53 -2.45 9.98
CA VAL A 95 9.55 -3.39 10.44
C VAL A 95 9.18 -3.83 11.84
N SER A 96 8.95 -5.11 12.02
CA SER A 96 8.77 -5.74 13.31
C SER A 96 10.09 -5.72 14.06
N SER A 97 10.06 -5.36 15.35
CA SER A 97 11.26 -5.48 16.19
C SER A 97 11.72 -6.94 16.17
N PRO A 98 13.00 -7.23 15.91
CA PRO A 98 13.54 -8.55 16.21
C PRO A 98 13.33 -8.78 17.70
N ALA A 99 12.66 -9.88 18.05
CA ALA A 99 12.58 -10.38 19.41
C ALA A 99 13.93 -10.95 19.85
#